data_AF-A0A4Y8MXE0-F1
#
_entry.id   AF-A0A4Y8MXE0-F1
#
_cell.length_a   1.000
_cell.length_b   1.000
_cell.length_c   1.000
_cell.angle_alpha   90.00
_cell.angle_beta   90.00
_cell.angle_gamma   90.00
#
_symmetry.space_group_name_H-M   'P 1'
#
loop_
_entity.id
_entity.type
_entity.pdbx_description
1 polymer ?
#
loop_
_entity_poly.entity_id
_entity_poly.type
_entity_poly.pdbx_seq_one_letter_code
_entity_poly.pdbx_strand_id
1 'polypeptide(L)'
;MDWSKVASNIGGSAPLLAGLVGGPIGVGVTAAAAIISHALGTPSDPSVVELALNDPSALEKVRQAESANSLQLQQLMVTAAQASLAHESDMARIQAADQADARAMGISNKDWVPKVLAMAVTAGFFGILLLMAFQPLPGTNKDLVNVIVGALGTAWISIIGYYFGTSVGSMRKTELLAKPSVPITPDSALTLREPATASAARPQASPAPSHSEAFQQFTPGGQGPIFSGS
;
A
#
# COMPACT_ATOMS: atom_id res chain seq x y z
N MET A 1 11.22 29.42 12.69
CA MET A 1 11.38 29.86 14.09
C MET A 1 10.03 29.61 14.75
N ASP A 2 10.05 28.82 15.82
CA ASP A 2 8.91 27.98 16.16
C ASP A 2 8.13 28.58 17.33
N TRP A 3 6.82 28.73 17.16
CA TRP A 3 5.89 29.08 18.23
C TRP A 3 6.02 28.17 19.46
N SER A 4 6.53 26.94 19.28
CA SER A 4 6.90 26.03 20.36
C SER A 4 7.94 26.60 21.33
N LYS A 5 8.93 27.38 20.86
CA LYS A 5 9.94 28.00 21.73
C LYS A 5 9.34 29.15 22.54
N VAL A 6 8.51 29.97 21.88
CA VAL A 6 7.73 31.02 22.53
C VAL A 6 6.87 30.41 23.64
N ALA A 7 6.13 29.33 23.35
CA ALA A 7 5.31 28.61 24.33
C ALA A 7 6.13 28.06 25.51
N SER A 8 7.34 27.55 25.26
CA SER A 8 8.23 27.08 26.33
C SER A 8 8.68 28.20 27.27
N ASN A 9 8.95 29.40 26.74
CA ASN A 9 9.40 30.54 27.54
C ASN A 9 8.26 31.16 28.37
N ILE A 10 7.03 31.17 27.84
CA ILE A 10 5.87 31.68 28.57
C ILE A 10 5.15 30.62 29.42
N GLY A 11 5.45 29.33 29.25
CA GLY A 11 4.74 28.23 29.93
C GLY A 11 4.72 28.31 31.46
N GLY A 12 5.73 28.93 32.09
CA GLY A 12 5.75 29.16 33.52
C GLY A 12 4.93 30.37 34.01
N SER A 13 4.69 31.35 33.14
CA SER A 13 4.01 32.61 33.49
C SER A 13 2.57 32.70 32.94
N ALA A 14 2.31 32.07 31.80
CA ALA A 14 1.03 32.09 31.10
C ALA A 14 0.71 30.71 30.45
N PRO A 15 0.26 29.72 31.24
CA PRO A 15 0.05 28.34 30.78
C PRO A 15 -1.05 28.17 29.72
N LEU A 16 -2.12 28.97 29.74
CA LEU A 16 -3.22 28.89 28.76
C LEU A 16 -2.78 29.42 27.40
N LEU A 17 -2.08 30.56 27.40
CA LEU A 17 -1.48 31.11 26.18
C LEU A 17 -0.40 30.17 25.63
N ALA A 18 0.42 29.59 26.50
CA ALA A 18 1.43 28.60 26.11
C ALA A 18 0.79 27.34 25.48
N GLY A 19 -0.30 26.84 26.06
CA GLY A 19 -1.03 25.69 25.52
C GLY A 19 -1.66 25.97 24.15
N LEU A 20 -2.16 27.19 23.94
CA LEU A 20 -2.76 27.60 22.67
C LEU A 20 -1.70 27.89 21.58
N VAL A 21 -0.55 28.47 21.95
CA VAL A 21 0.59 28.73 21.05
C VAL A 21 1.39 27.46 20.72
N GLY A 22 1.54 26.56 21.69
CA GLY A 22 2.27 25.30 21.55
C GLY A 22 1.42 24.13 21.06
N GLY A 23 0.10 24.31 20.98
CA GLY A 23 -0.84 23.31 20.48
C GLY A 23 -0.83 23.15 18.95
N PRO A 24 -1.64 22.21 18.41
CA PRO A 24 -1.76 22.00 16.97
C PRO A 24 -2.04 23.31 16.23
N ILE A 25 -1.30 23.55 15.15
CA ILE A 25 -1.35 24.81 14.40
C ILE A 25 -2.78 25.06 13.91
N GLY A 26 -3.38 26.16 14.37
CA GLY A 26 -4.77 26.50 14.06
C GLY A 26 -5.22 27.77 14.77
N VAL A 27 -6.52 27.86 15.03
CA VAL A 27 -7.17 29.03 15.65
C VAL A 27 -6.56 29.41 17.00
N GLY A 28 -6.07 28.42 17.77
CA GLY A 28 -5.45 28.65 19.07
C GLY A 28 -4.14 29.44 19.00
N VAL A 29 -3.25 29.09 18.06
CA VAL A 29 -1.94 29.75 17.91
C VAL A 29 -2.11 31.19 17.46
N THR A 30 -3.03 31.44 16.51
CA THR A 30 -3.27 32.79 15.98
C THR A 30 -3.90 33.73 17.01
N ALA A 31 -4.87 33.25 17.78
CA ALA A 31 -5.50 34.04 18.84
C ALA A 31 -4.52 34.37 19.97
N ALA A 32 -3.74 33.38 20.42
CA ALA A 32 -2.77 33.59 21.48
C ALA A 32 -1.59 34.47 21.02
N ALA A 33 -1.13 34.32 19.77
CA ALA A 33 -0.15 35.22 19.16
C ALA A 33 -0.63 36.67 19.11
N ALA A 34 -1.90 36.92 18.77
CA ALA A 34 -2.48 38.26 18.73
C ALA A 34 -2.61 38.89 20.13
N ILE A 35 -2.94 38.10 21.16
CA ILE A 35 -3.03 38.57 22.54
C ILE A 35 -1.63 38.92 23.07
N ILE A 36 -0.62 38.10 22.78
CA ILE A 36 0.76 38.35 23.19
C ILE A 36 1.32 39.57 22.47
N SER A 37 1.11 39.69 21.16
CA SER A 37 1.60 40.83 20.37
C SER A 37 0.92 42.14 20.78
N HIS A 38 -0.37 42.11 21.11
CA HIS A 38 -1.09 43.27 21.67
C HIS A 38 -0.58 43.67 23.06
N ALA A 39 -0.31 42.69 23.93
CA ALA A 39 0.22 42.95 25.28
C ALA A 39 1.65 43.52 25.26
N LEU A 40 2.47 43.09 24.29
CA LEU A 40 3.85 43.54 24.13
C LEU A 40 3.99 44.79 23.24
N GLY A 41 2.95 45.14 22.47
CA GLY A 41 3.01 46.22 21.48
C GLY A 41 3.94 45.91 20.31
N THR A 42 4.17 44.63 20.02
CA THR A 42 5.07 44.16 18.96
C THR A 42 4.28 43.61 17.77
N PRO A 43 4.89 43.52 16.58
CA PRO A 43 4.32 42.74 15.47
C PRO A 43 4.07 41.29 15.87
N SER A 44 3.01 40.69 15.33
CA SER A 44 2.65 39.26 15.50
C SER A 44 3.59 38.32 14.75
N ASP A 45 4.89 38.52 14.88
CA ASP A 45 5.94 37.68 14.31
C ASP A 45 6.62 36.89 15.44
N PRO A 46 6.73 35.55 15.34
CA PRO A 46 7.30 34.72 16.38
C PRO A 46 8.73 35.13 16.78
N SER A 47 9.53 35.67 15.85
CA SER A 47 10.90 36.10 16.13
C SER A 47 10.97 37.37 17.00
N VAL A 48 10.05 38.32 16.75
CA VAL A 48 10.00 39.61 17.47
C VAL A 48 9.41 39.42 18.87
N VAL A 49 8.39 38.55 18.97
CA VAL A 49 7.78 38.19 20.24
C VAL A 49 8.77 37.43 21.13
N GLU A 50 9.53 36.47 20.58
CA GLU A 50 10.56 35.75 21.34
C GLU A 50 11.65 36.69 21.88
N LEU A 51 12.11 37.64 21.06
CA LEU A 51 13.11 38.62 21.50
C LEU A 51 12.59 39.49 22.65
N ALA A 52 11.36 39.98 22.54
CA ALA A 52 10.73 40.83 23.55
C ALA A 52 10.36 40.06 24.84
N LEU A 53 10.20 38.73 24.76
CA LEU A 53 9.95 37.86 25.91
C LEU A 53 11.20 37.58 26.77
N ASN A 54 12.39 37.97 26.33
CA ASN A 54 13.59 37.88 27.17
C ASN A 54 13.58 38.87 28.35
N ASP A 55 12.75 39.92 28.27
CA ASP A 55 12.63 40.90 29.34
C ASP A 55 11.68 40.41 30.45
N PRO A 56 12.09 40.41 31.74
CA PRO A 56 11.23 40.02 32.85
C PRO A 56 9.93 40.84 32.95
N SER A 57 9.94 42.08 32.46
CA SER A 57 8.77 42.95 32.43
C SER A 57 7.74 42.56 31.36
N ALA A 58 8.18 41.91 30.27
CA ALA A 58 7.29 41.41 29.24
C ALA A 58 6.50 40.19 29.74
N LEU A 59 7.13 39.32 30.51
CA LEU A 59 6.47 38.15 31.12
C LEU A 59 5.32 38.55 32.03
N GLU A 60 5.46 39.60 32.84
CA GLU A 60 4.35 40.08 33.70
C GLU A 60 3.21 40.68 32.87
N LYS A 61 3.50 41.35 31.76
CA LYS A 61 2.46 41.83 30.82
C LYS A 61 1.70 40.68 30.18
N VAL A 62 2.38 39.60 29.79
CA VAL A 62 1.72 38.39 29.26
C VAL A 62 0.87 37.72 30.34
N ARG A 63 1.36 37.62 31.57
CA ARG A 63 0.59 37.09 32.71
C ARG A 63 -0.66 37.92 32.98
N GLN A 64 -0.56 39.24 32.94
CA GLN A 64 -1.73 40.12 33.04
C GLN A 64 -2.70 39.92 31.88
N ALA A 65 -2.21 39.83 30.64
CA ALA A 65 -3.04 39.61 29.46
C ALA A 65 -3.76 38.25 29.49
N GLU A 66 -3.11 37.21 30.02
CA GLU A 66 -3.75 35.92 30.27
C GLU A 66 -4.81 36.04 31.35
N SER A 67 -4.51 36.68 32.48
CA SER A 67 -5.49 36.83 33.56
C SER A 67 -6.75 37.57 33.11
N ALA A 68 -6.59 38.61 32.28
CA ALA A 68 -7.68 39.39 31.70
C ALA A 68 -8.54 38.59 30.70
N ASN A 69 -7.93 37.63 30.00
CA ASN A 69 -8.61 36.83 28.96
C ASN A 69 -8.82 35.36 29.33
N SER A 70 -8.62 35.00 30.60
CA SER A 70 -8.56 33.61 31.07
C SER A 70 -9.78 32.78 30.68
N LEU A 71 -10.99 33.33 30.80
CA LEU A 71 -12.23 32.66 30.39
C LEU A 71 -12.32 32.43 28.88
N GLN A 72 -11.92 33.43 28.09
CA GLN A 72 -11.94 33.33 26.62
C GLN A 72 -10.89 32.31 26.14
N LEU A 73 -9.70 32.35 26.74
CA LEU A 73 -8.65 31.38 26.47
C LEU A 73 -9.13 29.99 26.80
N GLN A 74 -9.72 29.76 27.98
CA GLN A 74 -10.27 28.48 28.38
C GLN A 74 -11.31 27.93 27.40
N GLN A 75 -12.23 28.78 26.93
CA GLN A 75 -13.22 28.41 25.92
C GLN A 75 -12.56 28.02 24.59
N LEU A 76 -11.52 28.75 24.16
CA LEU A 76 -10.75 28.42 22.96
C LEU A 76 -10.04 27.07 23.09
N MET A 77 -9.48 26.73 24.27
CA MET A 77 -8.81 25.44 24.48
C MET A 77 -9.81 24.28 24.38
N VAL A 78 -10.98 24.43 25.01
CA VAL A 78 -12.05 23.42 24.94
C VAL A 78 -12.53 23.25 23.51
N THR A 79 -12.72 24.36 22.78
CA THR A 79 -13.15 24.32 21.37
C THR A 79 -12.09 23.66 20.48
N ALA A 80 -10.82 23.98 20.68
CA ALA A 80 -9.71 23.35 19.97
C ALA A 80 -9.61 21.84 20.26
N ALA A 81 -9.75 21.44 21.52
CA ALA A 81 -9.75 20.03 21.91
C ALA A 81 -10.95 19.26 21.34
N GLN A 82 -12.14 19.87 21.32
CA GLN A 82 -13.31 19.28 20.68
C GLN A 82 -13.13 19.13 19.17
N ALA A 83 -12.55 20.14 18.50
CA ALA A 83 -12.28 20.08 17.07
C ALA A 83 -11.26 18.99 16.71
N SER A 84 -10.20 18.81 17.51
CA SER A 84 -9.23 17.73 17.28
C SER A 84 -9.87 16.35 17.45
N LEU A 85 -10.70 16.16 18.48
CA LEU A 85 -11.40 14.90 18.71
C LEU A 85 -12.42 14.61 17.60
N ALA A 86 -13.16 15.62 17.14
CA ALA A 86 -14.09 15.50 16.03
C ALA A 86 -13.35 15.07 14.75
N HIS A 87 -12.22 15.71 14.45
CA HIS A 87 -11.39 15.36 13.30
C HIS A 87 -10.89 13.91 13.37
N GLU A 88 -10.41 13.46 14.52
CA GLU A 88 -9.97 12.08 14.71
C GLU A 88 -11.13 11.08 14.54
N SER A 89 -12.31 11.42 15.05
CA SER A 89 -13.51 10.59 14.90
C SER A 89 -14.00 10.50 13.45
N ASP A 90 -13.94 11.60 12.70
CA ASP A 90 -14.32 11.64 11.29
C ASP A 90 -13.34 10.84 10.45
N MET A 91 -12.03 10.97 10.72
CA MET A 91 -11.00 10.18 10.06
C MET A 91 -11.17 8.68 10.33
N ALA A 92 -11.44 8.30 11.57
CA ALA A 92 -11.73 6.91 11.92
C ALA A 92 -13.01 6.40 11.23
N ARG A 93 -14.05 7.23 11.13
CA ARG A 93 -15.30 6.89 10.43
C ARG A 93 -15.08 6.71 8.94
N ILE A 94 -14.31 7.58 8.30
CA ILE A 94 -13.96 7.48 6.88
C ILE A 94 -13.18 6.19 6.61
N GLN A 95 -12.19 5.88 7.44
CA GLN A 95 -11.42 4.63 7.31
C GLN A 95 -12.28 3.38 7.53
N ALA A 96 -13.19 3.42 8.50
CA ALA A 96 -14.13 2.32 8.75
C ALA A 96 -15.12 2.14 7.57
N ALA A 97 -15.60 3.24 7.01
CA ALA A 97 -16.48 3.23 5.84
C ALA A 97 -15.75 2.70 4.59
N ASP A 98 -14.50 3.11 4.36
CA ASP A 98 -13.67 2.64 3.25
C ASP A 98 -13.43 1.11 3.35
N GLN A 99 -13.12 0.59 4.55
CA GLN A 99 -13.03 -0.85 4.75
C GLN A 99 -14.36 -1.59 4.57
N ALA A 100 -15.48 -0.98 4.97
CA ALA A 100 -16.80 -1.56 4.78
C ALA A 100 -17.19 -1.62 3.30
N ASP A 101 -16.89 -0.56 2.54
CA ASP A 101 -17.16 -0.49 1.10
C ASP A 101 -16.26 -1.45 0.32
N ALA A 102 -14.97 -1.56 0.68
CA ALA A 102 -14.07 -2.57 0.13
C ALA A 102 -14.58 -4.01 0.35
N ARG A 103 -15.17 -4.30 1.53
CA ARG A 103 -15.81 -5.59 1.80
C ARG A 103 -17.12 -5.77 1.04
N ALA A 104 -17.90 -4.70 0.86
CA ALA A 104 -19.15 -4.73 0.10
C ALA A 104 -18.92 -4.96 -1.40
N MET A 105 -17.90 -4.34 -1.98
CA MET A 105 -17.50 -4.56 -3.37
C MET A 105 -17.09 -6.02 -3.65
N GLY A 106 -16.40 -6.67 -2.71
CA GLY A 106 -16.03 -8.09 -2.82
C GLY A 106 -17.23 -9.05 -2.79
N ILE A 107 -18.35 -8.64 -2.20
CA ILE A 107 -19.58 -9.45 -2.10
C ILE A 107 -20.55 -9.15 -3.25
N SER A 108 -20.59 -7.90 -3.73
CA SER A 108 -21.49 -7.47 -4.81
C SER A 108 -21.04 -7.94 -6.20
N ASN A 109 -19.73 -8.09 -6.44
CA ASN A 109 -19.20 -8.68 -7.68
C ASN A 109 -19.21 -10.21 -7.66
N LYS A 110 -20.34 -10.79 -7.25
CA LYS A 110 -20.59 -12.22 -7.42
C LYS A 110 -20.95 -12.44 -8.89
N ASP A 111 -19.94 -12.39 -9.75
CA ASP A 111 -20.04 -12.67 -11.18
C ASP A 111 -20.66 -14.06 -11.38
N TRP A 112 -21.98 -14.09 -11.50
CA TRP A 112 -22.74 -15.31 -11.75
C TRP A 112 -22.49 -15.81 -13.19
N VAL A 113 -21.97 -14.91 -14.04
CA VAL A 113 -21.86 -15.07 -15.49
C VAL A 113 -20.98 -16.26 -15.81
N PRO A 114 -19.75 -16.37 -15.28
CA PRO A 114 -18.93 -17.53 -15.57
C PRO A 114 -19.53 -18.82 -14.97
N LYS A 115 -20.39 -18.77 -13.92
CA LYS A 115 -20.97 -19.99 -13.31
C LYS A 115 -22.08 -20.55 -14.19
N VAL A 116 -22.94 -19.67 -14.67
CA VAL A 116 -23.99 -20.02 -15.63
C VAL A 116 -23.36 -20.51 -16.94
N LEU A 117 -22.29 -19.88 -17.40
CA LEU A 117 -21.58 -20.31 -18.61
C LEU A 117 -20.94 -21.70 -18.43
N ALA A 118 -20.30 -21.97 -17.29
CA ALA A 118 -19.73 -23.29 -17.00
C ALA A 118 -20.80 -24.39 -16.92
N MET A 119 -21.95 -24.10 -16.29
CA MET A 119 -23.10 -25.01 -16.23
C MET A 119 -23.67 -25.28 -17.63
N ALA A 120 -23.84 -24.25 -18.45
CA ALA A 120 -24.35 -24.37 -19.81
C ALA A 120 -23.42 -25.22 -20.71
N VAL A 121 -22.11 -24.98 -20.66
CA VAL A 121 -21.13 -25.76 -21.44
C VAL A 121 -21.05 -27.20 -20.96
N THR A 122 -21.08 -27.44 -19.64
CA THR A 122 -21.09 -28.80 -19.07
C THR A 122 -22.36 -29.56 -19.47
N ALA A 123 -23.53 -28.92 -19.38
CA ALA A 123 -24.80 -29.53 -19.81
C ALA A 123 -24.81 -29.82 -21.32
N GLY A 124 -24.30 -28.92 -22.15
CA GLY A 124 -24.18 -29.13 -23.60
C GLY A 124 -23.23 -30.28 -23.95
N PHE A 125 -22.08 -30.37 -23.29
CA PHE A 125 -21.11 -31.45 -23.49
C PHE A 125 -21.70 -32.82 -23.13
N PHE A 126 -22.24 -32.98 -21.91
CA PHE A 126 -22.87 -34.23 -21.50
C PHE A 126 -24.15 -34.55 -22.28
N GLY A 127 -24.90 -33.54 -22.72
CA GLY A 127 -26.07 -33.71 -23.57
C GLY A 127 -25.73 -34.32 -24.93
N ILE A 128 -24.66 -33.83 -25.58
CA ILE A 128 -24.17 -34.41 -26.84
C ILE A 128 -23.65 -35.84 -26.63
N LEU A 129 -22.93 -36.09 -25.54
CA LEU A 129 -22.44 -37.44 -25.21
C LEU A 129 -23.60 -38.43 -24.99
N LEU A 130 -24.64 -38.03 -24.26
CA LEU A 130 -25.83 -38.86 -24.05
C LEU A 130 -26.60 -39.10 -25.36
N LEU A 131 -26.75 -38.07 -26.19
CA LEU A 131 -27.40 -38.21 -27.49
C LEU A 131 -26.63 -39.19 -28.39
N MET A 132 -25.30 -39.12 -28.39
CA MET A 132 -24.42 -40.10 -29.04
C MET A 132 -24.54 -41.51 -28.46
N ALA A 133 -24.77 -41.63 -27.15
CA ALA A 133 -24.93 -42.93 -26.50
C ALA A 133 -26.27 -43.62 -26.87
N PHE A 134 -27.35 -42.85 -27.06
CA PHE A 134 -28.68 -43.37 -27.37
C PHE A 134 -29.02 -43.40 -28.87
N GLN A 135 -28.29 -42.68 -29.72
CA GLN A 135 -28.53 -42.66 -31.17
C GLN A 135 -27.27 -43.04 -31.96
N PRO A 136 -27.32 -44.11 -32.78
CA PRO A 136 -26.21 -44.44 -33.66
C PRO A 136 -26.10 -43.39 -34.77
N LEU A 137 -24.99 -42.64 -34.76
CA LEU A 137 -24.68 -41.64 -35.78
C LEU A 137 -24.63 -42.27 -37.19
N PRO A 138 -25.19 -41.62 -38.22
CA PRO A 138 -24.99 -42.01 -39.62
C PRO A 138 -23.51 -41.94 -40.00
N GLY A 139 -23.00 -42.95 -40.70
CA GLY A 139 -21.57 -43.11 -41.01
C GLY A 139 -20.91 -41.89 -41.69
N THR A 140 -21.67 -41.12 -42.46
CA THR A 140 -21.19 -39.96 -43.22
C THR A 140 -20.73 -38.78 -42.35
N ASN A 141 -21.23 -38.65 -41.12
CA ASN A 141 -20.98 -37.47 -40.28
C ASN A 141 -20.18 -37.79 -39.01
N LYS A 142 -19.80 -39.06 -38.78
CA LYS A 142 -19.12 -39.51 -37.55
C LYS A 142 -17.80 -38.79 -37.29
N ASP A 143 -16.98 -38.63 -38.33
CA ASP A 143 -15.67 -37.99 -38.19
C ASP A 143 -15.80 -36.51 -37.82
N LEU A 144 -16.75 -35.81 -38.46
CA LEU A 144 -17.02 -34.41 -38.16
C LEU A 144 -17.56 -34.22 -36.74
N VAL A 145 -18.47 -35.10 -36.29
CA VAL A 145 -19.01 -35.08 -34.93
C VAL A 145 -17.91 -35.34 -33.89
N ASN A 146 -17.04 -36.33 -34.14
CA ASN A 146 -15.93 -36.64 -33.24
C ASN A 146 -14.92 -35.47 -33.11
N VAL A 147 -14.64 -34.76 -34.21
CA VAL A 147 -13.79 -33.56 -34.18
C VAL A 147 -14.43 -32.44 -33.35
N ILE A 148 -15.73 -32.18 -33.53
CA ILE A 148 -16.46 -31.15 -32.78
C ILE A 148 -16.53 -31.52 -31.28
N VAL A 149 -16.78 -32.79 -30.95
CA VAL A 149 -16.77 -33.28 -29.56
C VAL A 149 -15.39 -33.13 -28.93
N GLY A 150 -14.32 -33.40 -29.67
CA GLY A 150 -12.95 -33.16 -29.21
C GLY A 150 -12.67 -31.69 -28.89
N ALA A 151 -13.06 -30.77 -29.78
CA ALA A 151 -12.93 -29.33 -29.56
C ALA A 151 -13.79 -28.83 -28.38
N LEU A 152 -14.97 -29.42 -28.16
CA LEU A 152 -15.82 -29.10 -27.02
C LEU A 152 -15.22 -29.60 -25.69
N GLY A 153 -14.58 -30.78 -25.71
CA GLY A 153 -13.85 -31.32 -24.57
C GLY A 153 -12.66 -30.47 -24.14
N THR A 154 -11.90 -29.91 -25.09
CA THR A 154 -10.79 -28.99 -24.77
C THR A 154 -11.29 -27.69 -24.15
N ALA A 155 -12.37 -27.11 -24.69
CA ALA A 155 -13.02 -25.93 -24.11
C ALA A 155 -13.52 -26.20 -22.68
N TRP A 156 -14.09 -27.37 -22.41
CA TRP A 156 -14.51 -27.79 -21.08
C TRP A 156 -13.33 -27.88 -20.08
N ILE A 157 -12.20 -28.46 -20.49
CA ILE A 157 -10.97 -28.52 -19.68
C ILE A 157 -10.47 -27.10 -19.37
N SER A 158 -10.48 -26.17 -20.34
CA SER A 158 -10.09 -24.78 -20.12
C SER A 158 -10.98 -24.06 -19.12
N ILE A 159 -12.30 -24.32 -19.13
CA ILE A 159 -13.25 -23.75 -18.16
C ILE A 159 -12.96 -24.26 -16.74
N ILE A 160 -12.70 -25.56 -16.59
CA ILE A 160 -12.29 -26.14 -15.31
C ILE A 160 -10.96 -25.52 -14.85
N GLY A 161 -9.98 -25.38 -15.74
CA GLY A 161 -8.70 -24.73 -15.44
C GLY A 161 -8.85 -23.28 -14.98
N TYR A 162 -9.75 -22.51 -15.58
CA TYR A 162 -10.08 -21.15 -15.15
C TYR A 162 -10.72 -21.14 -13.75
N TYR A 163 -11.68 -22.03 -13.50
CA TYR A 163 -12.41 -22.07 -12.25
C TYR A 163 -11.61 -22.59 -11.06
N PHE A 164 -10.86 -23.67 -11.26
CA PHE A 164 -10.11 -24.33 -10.20
C PHE A 164 -8.65 -23.86 -10.14
N GLY A 165 -8.12 -23.21 -11.20
CA GLY A 165 -6.73 -22.74 -11.27
C GLY A 165 -6.56 -21.23 -11.11
N THR A 166 -7.34 -20.39 -11.78
CA THR A 166 -7.04 -18.94 -11.89
C THR A 166 -7.87 -18.04 -10.98
N SER A 167 -9.09 -18.44 -10.62
CA SER A 167 -9.98 -17.69 -9.71
C SER A 167 -9.37 -17.48 -8.32
N VAL A 168 -8.81 -18.53 -7.71
CA VAL A 168 -8.18 -18.43 -6.37
C VAL A 168 -6.77 -17.82 -6.46
N GLY A 169 -6.04 -18.09 -7.54
CA GLY A 169 -4.68 -17.60 -7.74
C GLY A 169 -4.59 -16.10 -8.02
N SER A 170 -5.55 -15.54 -8.77
CA SER A 170 -5.55 -14.12 -9.10
C SER A 170 -5.91 -13.25 -7.88
N MET A 171 -6.91 -13.65 -7.08
CA MET A 171 -7.23 -12.94 -5.84
C MET A 171 -6.05 -12.94 -4.86
N ARG A 172 -5.33 -14.06 -4.74
CA ARG A 172 -4.15 -14.16 -3.87
C ARG A 172 -2.98 -13.31 -4.34
N LYS A 173 -2.76 -13.17 -5.66
CA LYS A 173 -1.74 -12.25 -6.21
C LYS A 173 -2.10 -10.79 -5.97
N THR A 174 -3.36 -10.41 -6.19
CA THR A 174 -3.82 -9.04 -5.93
C THR A 174 -3.73 -8.69 -4.43
N GLU A 175 -4.03 -9.63 -3.53
CA GLU A 175 -3.86 -9.45 -2.08
C GLU A 175 -2.39 -9.28 -1.67
N LEU A 176 -1.48 -10.05 -2.27
CA LEU A 176 -0.04 -9.95 -2.01
C LEU A 176 0.57 -8.64 -2.54
N LEU A 177 0.03 -8.10 -3.63
CA LEU A 177 0.44 -6.79 -4.18
C LEU A 177 -0.20 -5.61 -3.44
N ALA A 178 -1.39 -5.80 -2.85
CA ALA A 178 -2.09 -4.78 -2.06
C ALA A 178 -1.56 -4.66 -0.62
N LYS A 179 -0.85 -5.67 -0.11
CA LYS A 179 -0.06 -5.53 1.12
C LYS A 179 1.10 -4.57 0.83
N PRO A 180 1.25 -3.43 1.56
CA PRO A 180 2.35 -2.51 1.32
C PRO A 180 3.66 -3.24 1.63
N SER A 181 4.34 -3.72 0.59
CA SER A 181 5.71 -4.17 0.70
C SER A 181 6.53 -2.93 1.04
N VAL A 182 7.08 -2.94 2.25
CA VAL A 182 8.13 -2.08 2.82
C VAL A 182 8.73 -1.09 1.82
N PRO A 183 8.74 0.23 2.11
CA PRO A 183 9.38 1.23 1.26
C PRO A 183 10.82 0.80 0.97
N ILE A 184 11.17 0.65 -0.31
CA ILE A 184 12.57 0.49 -0.73
C ILE A 184 13.26 1.83 -0.47
N THR A 185 13.70 2.04 0.77
CA THR A 185 14.63 3.11 1.11
C THR A 185 16.02 2.70 0.59
N PRO A 186 16.80 3.59 -0.02
CA PRO A 186 18.12 3.28 -0.57
C PRO A 186 19.09 2.62 0.44
N ASP A 187 18.86 2.74 1.74
CA ASP A 187 19.62 2.04 2.79
C ASP A 187 19.49 0.50 2.74
N SER A 188 18.33 -0.03 2.36
CA SER A 188 18.12 -1.49 2.30
C SER A 188 18.82 -2.15 1.12
N ALA A 189 19.24 -1.37 0.12
CA ALA A 189 20.03 -1.87 -1.01
C ALA A 189 21.52 -2.07 -0.64
N LEU A 190 22.00 -1.44 0.45
CA LEU A 190 23.39 -1.53 0.88
C LEU A 190 23.66 -2.75 1.76
N THR A 191 22.65 -3.35 2.39
CA THR A 191 22.82 -4.56 3.23
C THR A 191 22.89 -5.87 2.43
N LEU A 192 22.50 -5.86 1.15
CA LEU A 192 22.62 -7.00 0.23
C LEU A 192 23.97 -7.06 -0.50
N ARG A 193 24.84 -6.06 -0.30
CA ARG A 193 26.21 -6.07 -0.82
C ARG A 193 27.17 -6.31 0.33
N GLU A 194 27.12 -7.52 0.86
CA GLU A 194 28.15 -8.03 1.76
C GLU A 194 29.51 -7.94 1.03
N PRO A 195 30.53 -7.28 1.59
CA PRO A 195 31.88 -7.36 1.04
C PRO A 195 32.36 -8.78 1.25
N ALA A 196 32.66 -9.50 0.17
CA ALA A 196 33.23 -10.83 0.22
C ALA A 196 34.44 -10.83 1.17
N THR A 197 34.24 -11.34 2.39
CA THR A 197 35.32 -11.68 3.31
C THR A 197 36.25 -12.63 2.57
N ALA A 198 37.51 -12.22 2.40
CA ALA A 198 38.57 -13.02 1.83
C ALA A 198 38.62 -14.38 2.55
N SER A 199 38.12 -15.42 1.90
CA SER A 199 38.18 -16.78 2.40
C SER A 199 39.65 -17.19 2.50
N ALA A 200 40.07 -17.43 3.73
CA ALA A 200 41.39 -17.89 4.10
C ALA A 200 41.84 -19.12 3.28
N ALA A 201 43.16 -19.17 3.07
CA ALA A 201 43.92 -20.17 2.33
C ALA A 201 43.42 -21.61 2.49
N ARG A 202 43.07 -22.25 1.36
CA ARG A 202 42.87 -23.70 1.27
C ARG A 202 44.21 -24.34 0.86
N PRO A 203 44.77 -25.29 1.63
CA PRO A 203 46.01 -25.96 1.24
C PRO A 203 45.79 -26.80 -0.02
N GLN A 204 46.78 -26.76 -0.91
CA GLN A 204 46.84 -27.49 -2.18
C GLN A 204 46.63 -29.00 -1.98
N ALA A 205 45.76 -29.58 -2.80
CA ALA A 205 45.71 -31.02 -3.04
C ALA A 205 45.73 -31.27 -4.57
N SER A 206 46.52 -32.27 -4.94
CA SER A 206 47.15 -32.58 -6.23
C SER A 206 46.25 -32.69 -7.49
N PRO A 207 46.83 -32.63 -8.71
CA PRO A 207 46.10 -32.58 -9.97
C PRO A 207 45.90 -33.97 -10.62
N ALA A 208 44.72 -34.22 -11.21
CA ALA A 208 44.47 -35.10 -12.38
C ALA A 208 42.95 -35.22 -12.68
N PRO A 209 42.51 -35.54 -13.90
CA PRO A 209 43.01 -35.16 -15.22
C PRO A 209 41.94 -34.39 -16.04
N SER A 210 42.41 -33.71 -17.08
CA SER A 210 41.66 -32.90 -18.03
C SER A 210 40.69 -33.73 -18.90
N HIS A 211 39.38 -33.55 -18.70
CA HIS A 211 38.41 -33.79 -19.76
C HIS A 211 38.25 -32.51 -20.59
N SER A 212 38.95 -32.50 -21.71
CA SER A 212 38.80 -31.49 -22.76
C SER A 212 37.51 -31.75 -23.52
N GLU A 213 36.39 -31.21 -23.05
CA GLU A 213 35.23 -30.96 -23.91
C GLU A 213 35.23 -29.49 -24.31
N ALA A 214 35.80 -29.25 -25.49
CA ALA A 214 35.76 -27.97 -26.18
C ALA A 214 34.30 -27.65 -26.52
N PHE A 215 33.68 -26.76 -25.76
CA PHE A 215 32.42 -26.13 -26.16
C PHE A 215 32.66 -25.33 -27.44
N GLN A 216 32.28 -25.91 -28.58
CA GLN A 216 32.29 -25.22 -29.86
C GLN A 216 31.31 -24.05 -29.82
N GLN A 217 31.85 -22.85 -30.06
CA GLN A 217 31.13 -21.59 -30.14
C GLN A 217 30.25 -21.58 -31.40
N PHE A 218 28.93 -21.70 -31.24
CA PHE A 218 27.98 -21.60 -32.36
C PHE A 218 27.82 -20.14 -32.79
N THR A 219 28.26 -19.83 -34.01
CA THR A 219 28.07 -18.53 -34.66
C THR A 219 26.68 -18.49 -35.32
N PRO A 220 25.89 -17.40 -35.19
CA PRO A 220 24.54 -17.35 -35.78
C PRO A 220 24.63 -17.28 -37.31
N GLY A 221 24.12 -18.29 -38.01
CA GLY A 221 23.96 -18.28 -39.48
C GLY A 221 24.36 -19.56 -40.24
N GLY A 222 24.85 -20.60 -39.58
CA GLY A 222 25.19 -21.89 -40.22
C GLY A 222 24.04 -22.90 -40.15
N GLN A 223 23.70 -23.53 -41.29
CA GLN A 223 22.74 -24.65 -41.34
C GLN A 223 23.20 -25.79 -40.42
N GLY A 224 22.32 -26.26 -39.52
CA GLY A 224 22.61 -27.35 -38.59
C GLY A 224 22.74 -28.71 -39.31
N PRO A 225 23.53 -29.64 -38.75
CA PRO A 225 23.79 -30.93 -39.39
C PRO A 225 22.53 -31.81 -39.43
N ILE A 226 22.29 -32.40 -40.61
CA ILE A 226 21.26 -33.39 -40.88
C ILE A 226 21.63 -34.70 -40.14
N PHE A 227 20.79 -35.14 -39.21
CA PHE A 227 20.91 -36.47 -38.61
C PHE A 227 20.37 -37.51 -39.61
N SER A 228 21.27 -38.31 -40.20
CA SER A 228 20.91 -39.60 -40.80
C SER A 228 21.09 -40.69 -39.72
N GLY A 229 20.04 -41.45 -39.46
CA GLY A 229 20.03 -42.48 -38.43
C GLY A 229 20.78 -43.75 -38.82
N SER A 230 21.27 -44.44 -37.80
CA SER A 230 21.42 -45.90 -37.70
C SER A 230 21.75 -46.25 -36.25
#